data_AF-A0A9Q0B833-F1
#
_entry.id   AF-A0A9Q0B833-F1
#
_cell.length_a   1.000
_cell.length_b   1.000
_cell.length_c   1.000
_cell.angle_alpha   90.00
_cell.angle_beta   90.00
_cell.angle_gamma   90.00
#
_symmetry.space_group_name_H-M   'P 1'
#
loop_
_entity.id
_entity.type
_entity.pdbx_description
1 polymer ?
#
loop_
_entity_poly.entity_id
_entity_poly.type
_entity_poly.pdbx_seq_one_letter_code
_entity_poly.pdbx_strand_id
1 'polypeptide(L)'
;MQERDRWPTQSRVELHVLWPHHATSWEPERELQINAPDEWLAYTSGVEHRACLGEHQRDKWHVLAIHSYWVAIAQENRRRDRKVILRVSWEGSTERTDITERSARLRNPAMVAEYWHNQDGRDVALLDADIREA
;
A
#
# COMPACT_ATOMS: atom_id res chain seq x y z
N MET A 1 25.98 1.52 15.22
CA MET A 1 24.53 1.39 15.47
C MET A 1 23.87 2.20 14.38
N GLN A 2 23.38 1.55 13.31
CA GLN A 2 22.92 2.23 12.10
C GLN A 2 21.50 2.79 12.32
N GLU A 3 21.36 4.10 12.16
CA GLU A 3 20.06 4.76 11.95
C GLU A 3 19.45 4.16 10.69
N ARG A 4 18.38 3.37 10.85
CA ARG A 4 17.52 3.02 9.73
C ARG A 4 16.81 4.30 9.32
N ASP A 5 17.02 4.72 8.07
CA ASP A 5 16.26 5.75 7.39
C ASP A 5 14.76 5.51 7.60
N ARG A 6 14.18 6.15 8.63
CA ARG A 6 12.73 6.26 8.80
C ARG A 6 12.26 7.20 7.70
N TRP A 7 11.63 6.63 6.69
CA TRP A 7 10.86 7.35 5.68
C TRP A 7 9.78 8.20 6.40
N PRO A 8 9.11 9.18 5.78
CA PRO A 8 8.12 9.97 6.51
C PRO A 8 6.92 9.08 6.88
N THR A 9 7.04 8.44 8.05
CA THR A 9 6.17 7.42 8.65
C THR A 9 5.31 8.08 9.72
N GLN A 10 4.71 9.22 9.44
CA GLN A 10 3.72 9.77 10.33
C GLN A 10 2.37 9.24 9.87
N SER A 11 1.91 8.14 10.48
CA SER A 11 0.52 7.72 10.33
C SER A 11 -0.37 8.93 10.59
N ARG A 12 -1.35 9.14 9.71
CA ARG A 12 -2.22 10.32 9.79
C ARG A 12 -3.20 10.19 10.95
N VAL A 13 -3.41 8.95 11.40
CA VAL A 13 -4.29 8.59 12.51
C VAL A 13 -3.51 7.77 13.53
N GLU A 14 -3.68 8.11 14.80
CA GLU A 14 -3.29 7.29 15.94
C GLU A 14 -4.55 6.76 16.62
N LEU A 15 -4.51 5.52 17.08
CA LEU A 15 -5.59 4.88 17.82
C LEU A 15 -5.17 4.70 19.27
N HIS A 16 -6.10 4.92 20.20
CA HIS A 16 -5.87 4.67 21.62
C HIS A 16 -6.14 3.19 21.92
N VAL A 17 -5.10 2.46 22.31
CA VAL A 17 -5.12 1.01 22.47
C VAL A 17 -5.12 0.64 23.95
N LEU A 18 -5.94 -0.37 24.32
CA LEU A 18 -5.92 -1.01 25.63
C LEU A 18 -5.17 -2.35 25.54
N TRP A 19 -4.08 -2.47 26.29
CA TRP A 19 -3.24 -3.67 26.32
C TRP A 19 -3.70 -4.68 27.39
N PRO A 20 -3.29 -5.97 27.29
CA PRO A 20 -3.69 -7.03 28.23
C PRO A 20 -3.41 -6.78 29.73
N HIS A 21 -2.55 -5.81 30.06
CA HIS A 21 -2.24 -5.42 31.44
C HIS A 21 -2.95 -4.13 31.90
N HIS A 22 -4.02 -3.73 31.21
CA HIS A 22 -4.74 -2.47 31.43
C HIS A 22 -3.90 -1.21 31.19
N ALA A 23 -2.72 -1.34 30.58
CA ALA A 23 -1.96 -0.21 30.09
C ALA A 23 -2.64 0.36 28.84
N THR A 24 -2.46 1.66 28.58
CA THR A 24 -2.93 2.28 27.34
C THR A 24 -1.85 3.13 26.70
N SER A 25 -1.85 3.17 25.37
CA SER A 25 -0.96 4.02 24.58
C SER A 25 -1.63 4.44 23.28
N TRP A 26 -1.09 5.47 22.65
CA TRP A 26 -1.46 5.88 21.31
C TRP A 26 -0.54 5.18 20.32
N GLU A 27 -1.15 4.45 19.38
CA GLU A 27 -0.41 3.69 18.39
C GLU A 27 -0.74 4.19 16.98
N PRO A 28 0.25 4.33 16.10
CA PRO A 28 0.03 4.62 14.69
C PRO A 28 -0.88 3.57 14.04
N GLU A 29 -1.88 3.98 13.25
CA GLU A 29 -2.80 3.05 12.58
C GLU A 29 -2.06 1.98 11.75
N ARG A 30 -0.94 2.37 11.13
CA ARG A 30 -0.10 1.50 10.31
C ARG A 30 0.50 0.35 11.12
N GLU A 31 0.97 0.63 12.33
CA GLU A 31 1.57 -0.39 13.20
C GLU A 31 0.52 -1.40 13.66
N LEU A 32 -0.70 -0.95 13.94
CA LEU A 32 -1.81 -1.85 14.30
C LEU A 32 -2.22 -2.74 13.13
N GLN A 33 -2.30 -2.19 11.92
CA GLN A 33 -2.60 -2.96 10.72
C GLN A 33 -1.57 -4.05 10.40
N ILE A 34 -0.29 -3.79 10.69
CA ILE A 34 0.81 -4.72 10.40
C ILE A 34 0.96 -5.76 11.52
N ASN A 35 0.96 -5.31 12.77
CA ASN A 35 1.36 -6.13 13.92
C ASN A 35 0.18 -6.79 14.64
N ALA A 36 -1.05 -6.29 14.45
CA ALA A 36 -2.27 -6.79 15.10
C ALA A 36 -3.43 -6.92 14.08
N PRO A 37 -3.26 -7.73 13.01
CA PRO A 37 -4.21 -7.77 11.89
C PRO A 37 -5.59 -8.33 12.28
N ASP A 38 -5.66 -9.24 13.26
CA ASP A 38 -6.91 -9.82 13.74
C ASP A 38 -7.72 -8.79 14.55
N GLU A 39 -7.06 -8.06 15.44
CA GLU A 39 -7.65 -6.95 16.19
C GLU A 39 -8.05 -5.81 15.28
N TRP A 40 -7.24 -5.49 14.27
CA TRP A 40 -7.57 -4.50 13.25
C TRP A 40 -8.83 -4.90 12.46
N LEU A 41 -8.93 -6.18 12.06
CA LEU A 41 -10.10 -6.69 11.37
C LEU A 41 -11.34 -6.63 12.26
N ALA A 42 -11.23 -7.03 13.53
CA ALA A 42 -12.31 -6.94 14.49
C ALA A 42 -12.79 -5.48 14.68
N TYR A 43 -11.86 -4.55 14.85
CA TYR A 43 -12.17 -3.12 14.99
C TYR A 43 -12.86 -2.55 13.74
N THR A 44 -12.30 -2.80 12.55
CA THR A 44 -12.84 -2.28 11.29
C THR A 44 -14.10 -2.99 10.80
N SER A 45 -14.47 -4.14 11.40
CA SER A 45 -15.74 -4.81 11.11
C SER A 45 -16.96 -4.08 11.67
N GLY A 46 -16.80 -3.37 12.79
CA GLY A 46 -17.86 -2.59 13.44
C GLY A 46 -17.72 -1.07 13.27
N VAL A 47 -16.59 -0.60 12.75
CA VAL A 47 -16.27 0.82 12.60
C VAL A 47 -15.88 1.11 11.16
N GLU A 48 -16.61 1.99 10.49
CA GLU A 48 -16.21 2.55 9.20
C GLU A 48 -15.06 3.55 9.41
N HIS A 49 -13.88 3.06 9.77
CA HIS A 49 -12.71 3.86 10.15
C HIS A 49 -12.31 4.89 9.07
N ARG A 50 -12.64 4.59 7.81
CA ARG A 50 -12.40 5.46 6.66
C ARG A 50 -13.47 6.53 6.42
N ALA A 51 -14.67 6.40 6.99
CA ALA A 51 -15.68 7.48 6.95
C ALA A 51 -15.12 8.76 7.57
N CYS A 52 -14.23 8.63 8.56
CA CYS A 52 -13.52 9.73 9.21
C CYS A 52 -12.64 10.54 8.24
N LEU A 53 -12.18 9.94 7.14
CA LEU A 53 -11.24 10.53 6.19
C LEU A 53 -11.92 11.08 4.92
N GLY A 54 -13.15 10.62 4.62
CA GLY A 54 -13.97 11.05 3.48
C GLY A 54 -13.50 10.49 2.11
N GLU A 55 -14.43 10.18 1.22
CA GLU A 55 -14.12 9.64 -0.12
C GLU A 55 -13.25 10.56 -0.98
N HIS A 56 -13.32 11.88 -0.74
CA HIS A 56 -12.55 12.90 -1.44
C HIS A 56 -11.06 12.94 -1.03
N GLN A 57 -10.61 12.10 -0.11
CA GLN A 57 -9.19 12.03 0.30
C GLN A 57 -8.45 10.78 -0.20
N ARG A 58 -9.02 9.98 -1.13
CA ARG A 58 -8.33 8.79 -1.70
C ARG A 58 -7.00 9.13 -2.37
N ASP A 59 -6.87 10.34 -2.90
CA ASP A 59 -5.63 10.89 -3.44
C ASP A 59 -4.53 11.05 -2.36
N LYS A 60 -4.93 11.22 -1.10
CA LYS A 60 -4.06 11.37 0.07
C LYS A 60 -3.87 10.06 0.86
N TRP A 61 -4.32 8.93 0.32
CA TRP A 61 -4.11 7.63 0.95
C TRP A 61 -2.67 7.17 0.75
N HIS A 62 -2.07 6.66 1.82
CA HIS A 62 -0.72 6.08 1.77
C HIS A 62 -0.82 4.59 1.43
N VAL A 63 0.04 4.14 0.53
CA VAL A 63 0.16 2.72 0.18
C VAL A 63 0.77 2.00 1.37
N LEU A 64 0.05 1.00 1.90
CA LEU A 64 0.51 0.15 3.01
C LEU A 64 1.39 -0.99 2.51
N ALA A 65 0.96 -1.65 1.42
CA ALA A 65 1.70 -2.73 0.81
C ALA A 65 1.33 -2.89 -0.68
N ILE A 66 2.30 -3.36 -1.47
CA ILE A 66 2.12 -3.79 -2.85
C ILE A 66 2.10 -5.32 -2.86
N HIS A 67 1.02 -5.91 -3.36
CA HIS A 67 0.80 -7.37 -3.30
C HIS A 67 1.21 -8.08 -4.58
N SER A 68 0.93 -7.45 -5.72
CA SER A 68 1.21 -8.03 -7.04
C SER A 68 1.23 -6.95 -8.12
N TYR A 69 1.72 -7.32 -9.29
CA TYR A 69 1.70 -6.48 -10.49
C TYR A 69 1.19 -7.26 -11.70
N TRP A 70 0.69 -6.54 -12.71
CA TRP A 70 0.48 -7.04 -14.07
C TRP A 70 0.62 -5.90 -15.07
N VAL A 71 0.76 -6.24 -16.35
CA VAL A 71 0.86 -5.28 -17.43
C VAL A 71 -0.48 -5.20 -18.15
N ALA A 72 -1.04 -3.99 -18.23
CA ALA A 72 -2.21 -3.71 -19.04
C ALA A 72 -1.77 -3.06 -20.35
N ILE A 73 -2.30 -3.55 -21.48
CA ILE A 73 -2.08 -2.93 -22.79
C ILE A 73 -3.21 -1.93 -23.04
N ALA A 74 -2.88 -0.65 -22.99
CA ALA A 74 -3.80 0.41 -23.40
C ALA A 74 -3.61 0.68 -24.90
N GLN A 75 -4.69 0.63 -25.68
CA GLN A 75 -4.68 0.99 -27.09
C GLN A 75 -5.39 2.33 -27.28
N GLU A 76 -4.62 3.37 -27.53
CA GLU A 76 -5.14 4.72 -27.76
C GLU A 76 -4.53 5.24 -29.07
N ASN A 77 -5.35 5.41 -30.11
CA ASN A 77 -4.96 5.86 -31.46
C ASN A 77 -3.70 5.20 -32.04
N ARG A 78 -3.81 4.02 -32.69
CA ARG A 78 -2.69 3.26 -33.33
C ARG A 78 -1.44 3.01 -32.47
N ARG A 79 -1.32 3.57 -31.26
CA ARG A 79 -0.24 3.36 -30.31
C ARG A 79 -0.72 2.36 -29.26
N ARG A 80 0.09 1.32 -29.06
CA ARG A 80 -0.03 0.40 -27.92
C ARG A 80 0.91 0.91 -26.85
N ASP A 81 0.36 1.25 -25.69
CA ASP A 81 1.13 1.65 -24.53
C ASP A 81 0.97 0.60 -23.43
N ARG A 82 2.09 0.18 -22.86
CA ARG A 82 2.12 -0.84 -21.79
C ARG A 82 2.14 -0.11 -20.45
N LYS A 83 1.11 -0.35 -19.64
CA LYS A 83 0.97 0.25 -18.31
C LYS A 83 1.11 -0.81 -17.24
N VAL A 84 2.03 -0.59 -16.30
CA VAL A 84 2.14 -1.45 -15.12
C VAL A 84 1.05 -1.07 -14.12
N ILE A 85 0.25 -2.06 -13.75
CA ILE A 85 -0.79 -1.97 -12.74
C ILE A 85 -0.33 -2.75 -11.51
N LEU A 86 -0.50 -2.14 -10.34
CA LEU A 86 -0.13 -2.69 -9.04
C LEU A 86 -1.40 -2.88 -8.21
N ARG A 87 -1.58 -4.07 -7.64
CA ARG A 87 -2.59 -4.31 -6.61
C ARG A 87 -2.02 -3.95 -5.25
N VAL A 88 -2.66 -2.99 -4.59
CA VAL A 88 -2.17 -2.41 -3.33
C VAL A 88 -3.21 -2.48 -2.23
N SER A 89 -2.74 -2.50 -0.97
CA SER A 89 -3.54 -2.17 0.21
C SER A 89 -3.15 -0.78 0.73
N TRP A 90 -4.03 -0.20 1.53
CA TRP A 90 -3.93 1.19 1.95
C TRP A 90 -3.92 1.32 3.48
N GLU A 91 -3.14 2.28 3.99
CA GLU A 91 -3.07 2.57 5.43
C GLU A 91 -4.42 3.05 5.97
N GLY A 92 -5.01 2.31 6.90
CA GLY A 92 -6.33 2.58 7.48
C GLY A 92 -7.51 1.95 6.72
N SER A 93 -7.30 1.02 5.78
CA SER A 93 -8.39 0.26 5.14
C SER A 93 -8.10 -1.21 4.93
N THR A 94 -9.20 -1.96 4.85
CA THR A 94 -9.26 -3.37 4.47
C THR A 94 -9.36 -3.57 2.95
N GLU A 95 -9.61 -2.50 2.18
CA GLU A 95 -9.72 -2.54 0.73
C GLU A 95 -8.37 -2.79 0.05
N ARG A 96 -8.43 -3.58 -1.02
CA ARG A 96 -7.38 -3.68 -2.03
C ARG A 96 -7.86 -3.06 -3.32
N THR A 97 -7.02 -2.27 -3.96
CA THR A 97 -7.34 -1.64 -5.25
C THR A 97 -6.18 -1.73 -6.20
N ASP A 98 -6.51 -1.57 -7.48
CA ASP A 98 -5.53 -1.64 -8.56
C ASP A 98 -5.21 -0.22 -9.03
N ILE A 99 -3.93 0.16 -9.00
CA ILE A 99 -3.46 1.50 -9.36
C ILE A 99 -2.29 1.42 -10.32
N THR A 100 -2.06 2.49 -11.09
CA THR A 100 -0.86 2.56 -11.93
C THR A 100 0.41 2.68 -11.08
N GLU A 101 1.53 2.18 -11.59
CA GLU A 101 2.84 2.37 -10.94
C GLU A 101 3.14 3.87 -10.69
N ARG A 102 2.76 4.74 -11.63
CA ARG A 102 2.88 6.20 -11.46
C ARG A 102 2.11 6.70 -10.24
N SER A 103 0.88 6.22 -10.05
CA SER A 103 0.03 6.56 -8.91
C SER A 103 0.62 6.06 -7.58
N ALA A 104 1.21 4.86 -7.58
CA ALA A 104 1.89 4.30 -6.42
C ALA A 104 3.16 5.10 -6.07
N ARG A 105 4.00 5.43 -7.06
CA ARG A 105 5.23 6.22 -6.86
C ARG A 105 4.95 7.61 -6.30
N LEU A 106 3.84 8.24 -6.69
CA LEU A 106 3.43 9.54 -6.16
C LEU A 106 3.15 9.48 -4.65
N ARG A 107 2.64 8.34 -4.16
CA ARG A 107 2.18 8.18 -2.77
C ARG A 107 3.22 7.55 -1.86
N ASN A 108 4.01 6.61 -2.37
CA ASN A 108 5.09 5.97 -1.63
C ASN A 108 6.20 5.49 -2.58
N PRO A 109 7.08 6.39 -3.06
CA PRO A 109 8.09 6.06 -4.07
C PRO A 109 9.08 5.00 -3.57
N ALA A 110 9.38 5.04 -2.28
CA ALA A 110 10.38 4.18 -1.68
C ALA A 110 9.83 2.75 -1.52
N MET A 111 8.53 2.57 -1.21
CA MET A 111 7.91 1.24 -1.20
C MET A 111 7.86 0.61 -2.59
N VAL A 112 7.64 1.43 -3.63
CA VAL A 112 7.70 0.93 -5.02
C VAL A 112 9.12 0.47 -5.35
N ALA A 113 10.14 1.20 -4.91
CA ALA A 113 11.53 0.80 -5.11
C ALA A 113 11.86 -0.52 -4.38
N GLU A 114 11.44 -0.67 -3.13
CA GLU A 114 11.60 -1.90 -2.35
C GLU A 114 10.88 -3.09 -2.99
N TYR A 115 9.63 -2.90 -3.42
CA TYR A 115 8.86 -3.93 -4.09
C TYR A 115 9.57 -4.45 -5.35
N TRP A 116 10.07 -3.55 -6.21
CA TRP A 116 10.81 -3.97 -7.40
C TRP A 116 12.15 -4.61 -7.07
N HIS A 117 12.84 -4.14 -6.04
CA HIS A 117 14.07 -4.75 -5.58
C HIS A 117 13.85 -6.22 -5.17
N ASN A 118 12.73 -6.51 -4.49
CA ASN A 118 12.33 -7.87 -4.12
C ASN A 118 11.85 -8.73 -5.32
N GLN A 119 11.79 -8.16 -6.52
CA GLN A 119 11.46 -8.85 -7.77
C GLN A 119 12.67 -8.85 -8.73
N ASP A 120 13.89 -8.80 -8.20
CA ASP A 120 15.15 -8.72 -8.97
C ASP A 120 15.28 -7.50 -9.90
N GLY A 121 14.47 -6.48 -9.65
CA GLY A 121 14.42 -5.25 -10.44
C GLY A 121 13.26 -5.21 -11.42
N ARG A 122 12.74 -4.00 -11.65
CA ARG A 122 11.57 -3.76 -12.50
C ARG A 122 11.75 -4.31 -13.91
N ASP A 123 12.89 -4.07 -14.54
CA ASP A 123 13.10 -4.44 -15.93
C ASP A 123 13.18 -5.96 -16.11
N VAL A 124 13.79 -6.67 -15.14
CA VAL A 124 13.83 -8.14 -15.10
C VAL A 124 12.41 -8.70 -14.95
N ALA A 125 11.65 -8.20 -13.98
CA ALA A 125 10.28 -8.61 -13.75
C ALA A 125 9.39 -8.42 -15.00
N LEU A 126 9.54 -7.30 -15.71
CA LEU A 126 8.77 -7.04 -16.93
C LEU A 126 9.18 -7.92 -18.11
N LEU A 127 10.47 -8.27 -18.22
CA LEU A 127 10.94 -9.24 -19.23
C LEU A 127 10.37 -10.64 -18.95
N ASP A 128 10.36 -11.07 -17.69
CA ASP A 128 9.79 -12.37 -17.30
C ASP A 128 8.28 -12.45 -17.58
N ALA A 129 7.56 -11.34 -17.36
CA ALA A 129 6.14 -11.26 -17.68
C ALA A 129 5.89 -11.38 -19.19
N ASP A 130 6.70 -10.73 -20.02
CA ASP A 130 6.63 -10.84 -21.49
C ASP A 130 6.86 -12.28 -21.97
N ILE A 131 7.78 -13.02 -21.35
CA ILE A 131 8.05 -14.43 -21.70
C ILE A 131 6.86 -15.33 -21.37
N ARG A 132 6.14 -15.09 -20.28
CA ARG A 132 4.99 -15.90 -19.87
C ARG A 132 3.75 -15.69 -20.72
N GLU A 133 3.64 -14.55 -21.41
CA GLU A 133 2.51 -14.23 -22.30
C GLU A 133 2.76 -14.64 -23.77
N ALA A 134 3.98 -15.08 -24.12
CA ALA A 134 4.37 -15.51 -25.47
C ALA A 134 4.12 -17.01 -25.73
#